data_AF-A0A1M5VYW1-F1
#
_entry.id   AF-A0A1M5VYW1-F1
#
_cell.length_a   1.000
_cell.length_b   1.000
_cell.length_c   1.000
_cell.angle_alpha   90.00
_cell.angle_beta   90.00
_cell.angle_gamma   90.00
#
_symmetry.space_group_name_H-M   'P 1'
#
loop_
_entity.id
_entity.type
_entity.pdbx_description
1 polymer ?
#
loop_
_entity_poly.entity_id
_entity_poly.type
_entity_poly.pdbx_seq_one_letter_code
_entity_poly.pdbx_strand_id
1 'polypeptide(L)'
;MDDVIVTPIGVVHGDITTRDDAPKNYSESDRSGTLEIYPRYGDGLDGIGAGQTVVVLFWLHLADRDRLKVYPRGDRSRGLRGVFATRSPVRPNPIALSELKVIARDGNRLQVTGLDVLDGTPIIDIKKKIDP
;
A
#
# COMPACT_ATOMS: atom_id res chain seq x y z
N MET A 1 -15.15 -20.43 11.26
CA MET A 1 -15.04 -18.97 11.21
C MET A 1 -15.07 -18.63 9.74
N ASP A 2 -16.03 -17.84 9.33
CA ASP A 2 -16.32 -17.62 7.92
C ASP A 2 -15.29 -16.68 7.28
N ASP A 3 -15.19 -16.72 5.96
CA ASP A 3 -14.32 -15.83 5.19
C ASP A 3 -14.69 -14.36 5.43
N VAL A 4 -13.68 -13.50 5.47
CA VAL A 4 -13.85 -12.04 5.52
C VAL A 4 -13.74 -11.48 4.10
N ILE A 5 -14.82 -10.86 3.62
CA ILE A 5 -14.84 -10.19 2.31
C ILE A 5 -14.36 -8.75 2.48
N VAL A 6 -13.36 -8.35 1.71
CA VAL A 6 -12.80 -7.00 1.71
C VAL A 6 -13.27 -6.28 0.45
N THR A 7 -13.81 -5.07 0.61
CA THR A 7 -14.24 -4.22 -0.50
C THR A 7 -13.23 -3.10 -0.76
N PRO A 8 -12.62 -3.00 -1.95
CA PRO A 8 -11.77 -1.87 -2.29
C PRO A 8 -12.51 -0.53 -2.19
N ILE A 9 -11.83 0.46 -1.61
CA ILE A 9 -12.32 1.84 -1.48
C ILE A 9 -11.77 2.78 -2.54
N GLY A 10 -10.76 2.34 -3.29
CA GLY A 10 -10.12 3.13 -4.32
C GLY A 10 -9.04 2.34 -5.04
N VAL A 11 -8.27 3.06 -5.83
CA VAL A 11 -7.15 2.55 -6.64
C VAL A 11 -6.01 3.56 -6.62
N VAL A 12 -4.77 3.07 -6.62
CA VAL A 12 -3.59 3.92 -6.79
C VAL A 12 -3.26 4.09 -8.27
N HIS A 13 -2.87 5.29 -8.65
CA HIS A 13 -2.28 5.61 -9.94
C HIS A 13 -0.84 6.08 -9.75
N GLY A 14 0.08 5.55 -10.54
CA GLY A 14 1.50 5.89 -10.43
C GLY A 14 2.31 5.39 -11.62
N ASP A 15 3.62 5.58 -11.53
CA ASP A 15 4.57 5.20 -12.58
C ASP A 15 5.27 3.85 -12.33
N ILE A 16 5.01 3.23 -11.18
CA ILE A 16 5.53 1.90 -10.83
C ILE A 16 4.68 0.83 -11.51
N THR A 17 5.16 0.25 -12.60
CA THR A 17 4.37 -0.73 -13.39
C THR A 17 4.85 -2.17 -13.26
N THR A 18 6.02 -2.40 -12.67
CA THR A 18 6.60 -3.74 -12.49
C THR A 18 7.15 -3.96 -11.09
N ARG A 19 7.22 -5.23 -10.66
CA ARG A 19 7.75 -5.59 -9.33
C ARG A 19 9.22 -5.29 -9.13
N ASP A 20 9.99 -5.28 -10.21
CA ASP A 20 11.43 -5.00 -10.15
C ASP A 20 11.71 -3.51 -10.03
N ASP A 21 10.84 -2.66 -10.58
CA ASP A 21 10.85 -1.20 -10.39
C ASP A 21 10.28 -0.76 -9.03
N ALA A 22 9.42 -1.58 -8.41
CA ALA A 22 8.81 -1.25 -7.13
C ALA A 22 9.86 -1.13 -6.00
N PRO A 23 9.89 0.02 -5.28
CA PRO A 23 10.67 0.18 -4.07
C PRO A 23 10.38 -0.93 -3.05
N LYS A 24 11.38 -1.32 -2.25
CA LYS A 24 11.19 -2.39 -1.25
C LYS A 24 10.37 -1.94 -0.04
N ASN A 25 10.24 -0.63 0.17
CA ASN A 25 9.44 -0.02 1.23
C ASN A 25 9.15 1.46 0.91
N TYR A 26 8.02 1.98 1.35
CA TYR A 26 7.66 3.40 1.26
C TYR A 26 8.74 4.34 1.83
N SER A 27 9.43 3.95 2.90
CA SER A 27 10.48 4.79 3.51
C SER A 27 11.73 4.93 2.64
N GLU A 28 11.86 4.08 1.61
CA GLU A 28 12.95 4.06 0.65
C GLU A 28 12.52 4.65 -0.71
N SER A 29 11.34 5.26 -0.78
CA SER A 29 10.74 5.77 -2.02
C SER A 29 10.50 7.27 -1.97
N ASP A 30 10.87 7.97 -3.05
CA ASP A 30 10.46 9.33 -3.36
C ASP A 30 9.36 9.39 -4.44
N ARG A 31 8.95 8.22 -4.97
CA ARG A 31 7.96 8.10 -6.04
C ARG A 31 6.63 8.69 -5.59
N SER A 32 6.00 9.40 -6.51
CA SER A 32 4.74 10.10 -6.28
C SER A 32 3.62 9.52 -7.14
N GLY A 33 2.39 9.74 -6.72
CA GLY A 33 1.21 9.32 -7.47
C GLY A 33 -0.08 9.73 -6.78
N THR A 34 -1.18 9.18 -7.27
CA THR A 34 -2.53 9.56 -6.85
C THR A 34 -3.25 8.39 -6.19
N LEU A 35 -3.75 8.60 -4.99
CA LEU A 35 -4.77 7.72 -4.40
C LEU A 35 -6.13 8.21 -4.88
N GLU A 36 -6.77 7.49 -5.78
CA GLU A 36 -8.13 7.78 -6.21
C GLU A 36 -9.12 6.97 -5.36
N ILE A 37 -9.88 7.67 -4.52
CA ILE A 37 -10.92 7.06 -3.70
C ILE A 37 -12.23 7.06 -4.48
N TYR A 38 -12.93 5.93 -4.53
CA TYR A 38 -14.18 5.86 -5.28
C TYR A 38 -15.20 6.88 -4.76
N PRO A 39 -15.99 7.54 -5.63
CA PRO A 39 -16.86 8.65 -5.24
C PRO A 39 -17.75 8.37 -4.02
N ARG A 40 -18.29 7.15 -3.89
CA ARG A 40 -19.14 6.73 -2.75
C ARG A 40 -18.44 6.75 -1.38
N TYR A 41 -17.11 6.81 -1.35
CA TYR A 41 -16.29 6.88 -0.15
C TYR A 41 -15.57 8.23 0.00
N GLY A 42 -15.81 9.19 -0.91
CA GLY A 42 -15.10 10.47 -0.97
C GLY A 42 -15.25 11.30 0.30
N ASP A 43 -16.43 11.28 0.95
CA ASP A 43 -16.68 12.00 2.21
C ASP A 43 -15.77 11.52 3.34
N GLY A 44 -15.29 10.27 3.30
CA GLY A 44 -14.34 9.72 4.26
C GLY A 44 -12.96 10.37 4.23
N LEU A 45 -12.68 11.22 3.22
CA LEU A 45 -11.45 12.00 3.14
C LEU A 45 -11.53 13.33 3.91
N ASP A 46 -12.68 13.72 4.46
CA ASP A 46 -12.80 14.96 5.21
C ASP A 46 -11.75 15.06 6.35
N GLY A 47 -11.16 16.23 6.50
CA GLY A 47 -10.01 16.47 7.40
C GLY A 47 -8.63 16.03 6.89
N ILE A 48 -8.54 15.34 5.74
CA ILE A 48 -7.25 15.03 5.08
C ILE A 48 -6.84 16.17 4.15
N GLY A 49 -5.59 16.65 4.30
CA GLY A 49 -5.00 17.74 3.53
C GLY A 49 -3.48 17.66 3.39
N ALA A 50 -2.92 18.60 2.62
CA ALA A 50 -1.49 18.67 2.34
C ALA A 50 -0.63 18.77 3.62
N GLY A 51 0.54 18.14 3.60
CA GLY A 51 1.50 18.13 4.71
C GLY A 51 1.25 17.02 5.74
N GLN A 52 0.06 16.42 5.77
CA GLN A 52 -0.22 15.28 6.65
C GLN A 52 0.41 13.99 6.11
N THR A 53 0.63 13.03 7.01
CA THR A 53 0.99 11.65 6.65
C THR A 53 -0.19 10.74 6.93
N VAL A 54 -0.56 9.93 5.95
CA VAL A 54 -1.61 8.92 6.06
C VAL A 54 -1.02 7.52 6.00
N VAL A 55 -1.61 6.59 6.72
CA VAL A 55 -1.34 5.16 6.62
C VAL A 55 -2.33 4.58 5.62
N VAL A 56 -1.84 3.96 4.55
CA VAL A 56 -2.68 3.38 3.50
C VAL A 56 -2.51 1.86 3.50
N LEU A 57 -3.63 1.15 3.51
CA LEU A 57 -3.66 -0.29 3.34
C LEU A 57 -4.01 -0.64 1.90
N PHE A 58 -3.14 -1.40 1.24
CA PHE A 58 -3.32 -1.84 -0.14
C PHE A 58 -3.55 -3.34 -0.20
N TRP A 59 -4.30 -3.80 -1.20
CA TRP A 59 -4.40 -5.21 -1.54
C TRP A 59 -3.45 -5.53 -2.69
N LEU A 60 -2.37 -6.26 -2.42
CA LEU A 60 -1.39 -6.64 -3.44
C LEU A 60 -1.95 -7.78 -4.31
N HIS A 61 -2.84 -7.41 -5.23
CA HIS A 61 -3.68 -8.29 -6.04
C HIS A 61 -2.92 -9.33 -6.88
N LEU A 62 -1.62 -9.12 -7.13
CA LEU A 62 -0.78 -10.07 -7.87
C LEU A 62 -0.02 -11.07 -6.96
N ALA A 63 -0.04 -10.91 -5.64
CA ALA A 63 0.82 -11.67 -4.72
C ALA A 63 0.52 -13.19 -4.73
N ASP A 64 1.58 -13.98 -4.53
CA ASP A 64 1.47 -15.41 -4.19
C ASP A 64 0.95 -15.52 -2.74
N ARG A 65 -0.19 -16.20 -2.55
CA ARG A 65 -0.90 -16.29 -1.27
C ARG A 65 -0.71 -17.62 -0.56
N ASP A 66 -0.17 -18.63 -1.23
CA ASP A 66 -0.04 -19.99 -0.70
C ASP A 66 1.29 -20.20 0.01
N ARG A 67 2.31 -19.39 -0.31
CA ARG A 67 3.65 -19.51 0.26
C ARG A 67 3.75 -18.85 1.63
N LEU A 68 4.29 -19.60 2.60
CA LEU A 68 4.47 -19.17 3.99
C LEU A 68 5.91 -18.83 4.38
N LYS A 69 6.87 -19.02 3.47
CA LYS A 69 8.30 -18.74 3.69
C LYS A 69 8.95 -18.08 2.49
N VAL A 70 9.81 -17.10 2.74
CA VAL A 70 10.51 -16.32 1.71
C VAL A 70 11.95 -16.03 2.11
N TYR A 71 12.77 -15.68 1.13
CA TYR A 71 14.04 -15.00 1.38
C TYR A 71 13.75 -13.50 1.50
N PRO A 72 13.96 -12.86 2.66
CA PRO A 72 13.65 -11.44 2.84
C PRO A 72 14.32 -10.57 1.77
N ARG A 73 13.55 -9.65 1.16
CA ARG A 73 13.99 -8.81 0.02
C ARG A 73 14.51 -9.59 -1.20
N GLY A 74 14.30 -10.91 -1.28
CA GLY A 74 14.87 -11.79 -2.32
C GLY A 74 16.31 -12.23 -2.06
N ASP A 75 16.91 -11.82 -0.94
CA ASP A 75 18.32 -12.04 -0.63
C ASP A 75 18.53 -13.40 0.06
N ARG A 76 19.13 -14.34 -0.67
CA ARG A 76 19.39 -15.71 -0.20
C ARG A 76 20.35 -15.77 0.99
N SER A 77 21.24 -14.77 1.14
CA SER A 77 22.20 -14.73 2.26
C SER A 77 21.52 -14.51 3.61
N ARG A 78 20.31 -13.93 3.64
CA ARG A 78 19.53 -13.68 4.87
C ARG A 78 18.82 -14.92 5.42
N GLY A 79 18.91 -16.03 4.68
CA GLY A 79 18.21 -17.27 5.00
C GLY A 79 16.70 -17.17 4.81
N LEU A 80 16.06 -18.34 4.78
CA LEU A 80 14.61 -18.44 4.63
C LEU A 80 13.91 -18.01 5.94
N ARG A 81 12.85 -17.22 5.85
CA ARG A 81 12.07 -16.71 6.98
C ARG A 81 10.57 -16.90 6.74
N GLY A 82 9.80 -17.11 7.81
CA GLY A 82 8.35 -17.12 7.73
C GLY A 82 7.82 -15.75 7.30
N VAL A 83 6.79 -15.70 6.45
CA VAL A 83 6.26 -14.46 5.87
C VAL A 83 5.84 -13.43 6.92
N PHE A 84 5.32 -13.89 8.06
CA PHE A 84 4.90 -13.04 9.18
C PHE A 84 6.06 -12.37 9.94
N ALA A 85 7.29 -12.86 9.79
CA ALA A 85 8.49 -12.22 10.32
C ALA A 85 9.10 -11.22 9.30
N THR A 86 8.37 -10.89 8.23
CA THR A 86 8.84 -10.03 7.14
C THR A 86 7.75 -9.07 6.66
N ARG A 87 8.12 -8.14 5.79
CA ARG A 87 7.20 -7.29 5.02
C ARG A 87 6.99 -7.78 3.58
N SER A 88 7.24 -9.07 3.31
CA SER A 88 7.08 -9.61 1.95
C SER A 88 5.64 -9.47 1.45
N PRO A 89 5.44 -9.15 0.16
CA PRO A 89 4.12 -9.14 -0.45
C PRO A 89 3.48 -10.54 -0.51
N VAL A 90 4.31 -11.59 -0.47
CA VAL A 90 3.88 -13.00 -0.42
C VAL A 90 3.37 -13.30 0.99
N ARG A 91 2.06 -13.54 1.13
CA ARG A 91 1.38 -13.85 2.40
C ARG A 91 -0.09 -14.25 2.16
N PRO A 92 -0.75 -14.95 3.11
CA PRO A 92 -2.13 -15.40 2.94
C PRO A 92 -3.15 -14.29 2.62
N ASN A 93 -3.04 -13.17 3.35
CA ASN A 93 -3.79 -11.94 3.12
C ASN A 93 -2.79 -10.85 2.71
N PRO A 94 -2.64 -10.57 1.39
CA PRO A 94 -1.60 -9.70 0.84
C PRO A 94 -1.91 -8.22 1.06
N ILE A 95 -2.10 -7.86 2.32
CA ILE A 95 -2.34 -6.49 2.77
C ILE A 95 -0.98 -5.84 3.01
N ALA A 96 -0.68 -4.80 2.22
CA ALA A 96 0.45 -3.92 2.43
C ALA A 96 0.04 -2.71 3.28
N LEU A 97 1.04 -2.11 3.93
CA LEU A 97 0.90 -0.88 4.69
C LEU A 97 1.99 0.08 4.24
N SER A 98 1.59 1.30 3.88
CA SER A 98 2.52 2.38 3.53
C SER A 98 2.16 3.66 4.27
N GLU A 99 3.16 4.36 4.81
CA GLU A 99 2.98 5.73 5.29
C GLU A 99 3.31 6.69 4.16
N LEU A 100 2.30 7.40 3.67
CA LEU A 100 2.41 8.27 2.51
C LEU A 100 2.17 9.72 2.93
N LYS A 101 3.03 10.62 2.44
CA LYS A 101 2.88 12.06 2.69
C LYS A 101 1.91 12.65 1.67
N VAL A 102 0.85 13.29 2.14
CA VAL A 102 -0.11 14.00 1.30
C VAL A 102 0.51 15.31 0.82
N ILE A 103 0.56 15.48 -0.49
CA ILE A 103 1.07 16.67 -1.18
C ILE A 103 -0.08 17.62 -1.49
N ALA A 104 -1.20 17.09 -1.96
CA ALA A 104 -2.40 17.85 -2.30
C ALA A 104 -3.64 16.97 -2.25
N ARG A 105 -4.81 17.59 -2.17
CA ARG A 105 -6.12 16.94 -2.33
C ARG A 105 -6.93 17.69 -3.38
N ASP A 106 -7.54 16.94 -4.28
CA ASP A 106 -8.52 17.42 -5.27
C ASP A 106 -9.74 16.49 -5.24
N GLY A 107 -10.83 16.95 -4.61
CA GLY A 107 -12.02 16.13 -4.39
C GLY A 107 -11.73 14.80 -3.69
N ASN A 108 -11.92 13.71 -4.44
CA ASN A 108 -11.70 12.32 -4.04
C ASN A 108 -10.30 11.77 -4.37
N ARG A 109 -9.38 12.63 -4.82
CA ARG A 109 -8.00 12.28 -5.19
C ARG A 109 -7.01 12.88 -4.21
N LEU A 110 -6.11 12.05 -3.68
CA LEU A 110 -4.97 12.50 -2.88
C LEU A 110 -3.69 12.34 -3.68
N GLN A 111 -2.97 13.44 -3.90
CA GLN A 111 -1.60 13.38 -4.41
C GLN A 111 -0.66 13.06 -3.26
N VAL A 112 0.21 12.08 -3.42
CA VAL A 112 1.08 11.56 -2.35
C VAL A 112 2.50 11.28 -2.85
N THR A 113 3.46 11.25 -1.93
CA THR A 113 4.83 10.73 -2.14
C THR A 113 5.13 9.59 -1.17
N GLY A 114 6.09 8.73 -1.54
CA GLY A 114 6.47 7.51 -0.81
C GLY A 114 5.84 6.24 -1.38
N LEU A 115 5.34 6.26 -2.62
CA LEU A 115 4.66 5.09 -3.20
C LEU A 115 5.62 3.91 -3.39
N ASP A 116 5.18 2.72 -3.00
CA ASP A 116 5.92 1.46 -3.10
C ASP A 116 5.10 0.31 -3.69
N VAL A 117 3.93 0.62 -4.26
CA VAL A 117 3.00 -0.33 -4.87
C VAL A 117 2.81 -0.06 -6.36
N LEU A 118 2.37 -1.09 -7.09
CA LEU A 118 2.16 -0.98 -8.52
C LEU A 118 0.95 -0.09 -8.85
N ASP A 119 1.00 0.57 -10.00
CA ASP A 119 -0.16 1.18 -10.65
C ASP A 119 -1.35 0.21 -10.69
N GLY A 120 -2.54 0.73 -10.45
CA GLY A 120 -3.77 -0.08 -10.41
C GLY A 120 -3.95 -0.90 -9.13
N THR A 121 -3.04 -0.82 -8.14
CA THR A 121 -3.20 -1.56 -6.88
C THR A 121 -4.44 -1.08 -6.09
N PRO A 122 -5.36 -1.98 -5.70
CA PRO A 122 -6.53 -1.60 -4.92
C PRO A 122 -6.18 -1.07 -3.52
N ILE A 123 -6.88 0.00 -3.12
CA ILE A 123 -6.82 0.57 -1.77
C ILE A 123 -7.94 -0.07 -0.96
N ILE A 124 -7.60 -0.57 0.23
CA ILE A 124 -8.54 -1.18 1.17
C ILE A 124 -8.95 -0.20 2.26
N ASP A 125 -8.02 0.61 2.76
CA ASP A 125 -8.27 1.49 3.90
C ASP A 125 -7.26 2.64 3.97
N ILE A 126 -7.65 3.74 4.62
CA ILE A 126 -6.79 4.90 4.90
C ILE A 126 -7.00 5.31 6.35
N LYS A 127 -5.90 5.56 7.07
CA LYS A 127 -5.91 6.01 8.46
C LYS A 127 -4.99 7.21 8.67
N LYS A 128 -5.31 8.03 9.67
CA LYS A 128 -4.35 8.99 10.21
C LYS A 128 -3.13 8.21 10.77
N LYS A 129 -1.91 8.69 10.51
CA LYS A 129 -0.71 8.18 11.18
C LYS A 129 -0.83 8.37 12.70
N ILE A 130 -0.43 7.36 13.46
CA ILE A 130 -0.28 7.48 14.91
C ILE A 130 1.06 8.16 15.17
N ASP A 131 1.02 9.35 15.77
CA ASP A 131 2.23 10.03 16.23
C ASP A 131 2.76 9.32 17.49
N PRO A 132 4.09 9.18 17.66
CA PRO A 132 4.68 8.51 18.81
C PRO A 132 4.38 9.17 20.16
#